data_AF-A0A2C9EL17-F1
#
_entry.id   AF-A0A2C9EL17-F1
#
_cell.length_a   1.000
_cell.length_b   1.000
_cell.length_c   1.000
_cell.angle_alpha   90.00
_cell.angle_beta   90.00
_cell.angle_gamma   90.00
#
_symmetry.space_group_name_H-M   'P 1'
#
loop_
_entity.id
_entity.type
_entity.pdbx_description
1 polymer ?
#
loop_
_entity_poly.entity_id
_entity_poly.type
_entity_poly.pdbx_seq_one_letter_code
_entity_poly.pdbx_strand_id
1 'polypeptide(L)'
;MPKRMDFSELHWLLAVVQSIDVGIVVLDLECRVQVWNSFMENRSGVPSKQAIDQSFFELFPEVERPWFTRKVGRVVALGTPAFTIWKQRPYLVHFNNYQPITGQGEFMYQNTTLLPLRSSNSEIHHVCLVIYDLTDVAINSLALQKANQQLQHLSRTDHLTQLYNRGHWEQRLQFEYSRHGSSIALLMLDIDHFKSINDRHGHQAGDAVIKRVSELIHQHVRDSDVAGRYGGEEFAILLPHTDLAGARTLAERLRQSVEEQEVIHNGQAIAFTISLGIACLDRPARDHRCLIEWADQALYASKRAGRNRVSTYAP
;
A
#
# COMPACT_ATOMS: atom_id res chain seq x y z
N MET A 1 -56.79 3.76 -9.46
CA MET A 1 -56.64 3.10 -10.78
C MET A 1 -55.17 3.08 -11.13
N PRO A 2 -54.58 1.93 -11.50
CA PRO A 2 -53.21 1.95 -12.00
C PRO A 2 -53.22 2.71 -13.33
N LYS A 3 -52.40 3.77 -13.43
CA LYS A 3 -52.21 4.53 -14.66
C LYS A 3 -51.78 3.52 -15.73
N ARG A 4 -52.59 3.34 -16.77
CA ARG A 4 -52.20 2.53 -17.94
C ARG A 4 -50.96 3.21 -18.51
N MET A 5 -49.81 2.55 -18.40
CA MET A 5 -48.55 3.03 -18.98
C MET A 5 -48.79 3.22 -20.49
N ASP A 6 -48.50 4.41 -21.01
CA ASP A 6 -48.67 4.68 -22.43
C ASP A 6 -47.60 3.89 -23.22
N PHE A 7 -47.98 3.31 -24.36
CA PHE A 7 -47.04 2.58 -25.23
C PHE A 7 -45.87 3.48 -25.66
N SER A 8 -46.12 4.80 -25.77
CA SER A 8 -45.10 5.81 -26.04
C SER A 8 -44.09 5.93 -24.89
N GLU A 9 -44.55 5.95 -23.64
CA GLU A 9 -43.69 6.01 -22.45
C GLU A 9 -42.80 4.77 -22.33
N LEU A 10 -43.35 3.58 -22.60
CA LEU A 10 -42.58 2.33 -22.61
C LEU A 10 -41.49 2.34 -23.70
N HIS A 11 -41.81 2.86 -24.88
CA HIS A 11 -40.86 2.99 -25.97
C HIS A 11 -39.70 3.94 -25.63
N TRP A 12 -39.98 5.09 -24.99
CA TRP A 12 -38.93 6.02 -24.54
C TRP A 12 -38.05 5.44 -23.45
N LEU A 13 -38.63 4.76 -22.45
CA LEU A 13 -37.86 4.10 -21.40
C LEU A 13 -36.92 3.02 -21.97
N LEU A 14 -37.40 2.25 -22.94
CA LEU A 14 -36.58 1.27 -23.63
C LEU A 14 -35.43 1.94 -24.40
N ALA A 15 -35.73 3.00 -25.16
CA ALA A 15 -34.71 3.76 -25.89
C ALA A 15 -33.61 4.31 -24.96
N VAL A 16 -33.99 4.84 -23.80
CA VAL A 16 -33.04 5.32 -22.78
C VAL A 16 -32.17 4.19 -22.24
N VAL A 17 -32.75 3.05 -21.86
CA VAL A 17 -32.00 1.88 -21.37
C VAL A 17 -31.01 1.36 -22.42
N GLN A 18 -31.38 1.42 -23.69
CA GLN A 18 -30.54 1.00 -24.81
C GLN A 18 -29.42 2.00 -25.15
N SER A 19 -29.55 3.27 -24.75
CA SER A 19 -28.56 4.33 -25.01
C SER A 19 -27.57 4.57 -23.87
N ILE A 20 -27.79 3.97 -22.70
CA ILE A 20 -26.88 4.11 -21.55
C ILE A 20 -25.61 3.27 -21.77
N ASP A 21 -24.45 3.87 -21.54
CA ASP A 21 -23.14 3.21 -21.62
C ASP A 21 -22.80 2.41 -20.35
N VAL A 22 -23.75 1.53 -19.96
CA VAL A 22 -23.65 0.64 -18.80
C VAL A 22 -24.33 -0.66 -19.18
N GLY A 23 -23.75 -1.80 -18.81
CA GLY A 23 -24.34 -3.11 -19.04
C GLY A 23 -25.55 -3.32 -18.14
N ILE A 24 -26.72 -3.55 -18.73
CA ILE A 24 -27.95 -3.82 -17.98
C ILE A 24 -28.45 -5.20 -18.40
N VAL A 25 -28.51 -6.11 -17.42
CA VAL A 25 -29.03 -7.47 -17.59
C VAL A 25 -30.10 -7.71 -16.53
N VAL A 26 -31.31 -8.08 -16.94
CA VAL A 26 -32.31 -8.59 -15.99
C VAL A 26 -32.25 -10.11 -16.03
N LEU A 27 -32.21 -10.73 -14.85
CA LEU A 27 -32.15 -12.17 -14.67
C LEU A 27 -33.35 -12.65 -13.86
N ASP A 28 -33.90 -13.81 -14.20
CA ASP A 28 -34.77 -14.57 -13.30
C ASP A 28 -33.95 -15.22 -12.15
N LEU A 29 -34.62 -15.96 -11.26
CA LEU A 29 -33.98 -16.58 -10.10
C LEU A 29 -33.08 -17.78 -10.49
N GLU A 30 -33.33 -18.38 -11.65
CA GLU A 30 -32.50 -19.40 -12.30
C GLU A 30 -31.32 -18.80 -13.08
N CYS A 31 -31.16 -17.47 -13.05
CA CYS A 31 -30.15 -16.71 -13.77
C CYS A 31 -30.24 -16.84 -15.30
N ARG A 32 -31.44 -16.95 -15.85
CA ARG A 32 -31.71 -16.79 -17.29
C ARG A 32 -31.96 -15.33 -17.63
N VAL A 33 -31.49 -14.92 -18.80
CA VAL A 33 -31.54 -13.53 -19.25
C VAL A 33 -32.95 -13.14 -19.71
N GLN A 34 -33.52 -12.11 -19.10
CA GLN A 34 -34.83 -11.55 -19.46
C GLN A 34 -34.70 -10.18 -20.15
N VAL A 35 -33.63 -9.44 -19.86
CA VAL A 35 -33.31 -8.17 -20.55
C VAL A 35 -31.82 -8.14 -20.86
N TRP A 36 -31.48 -7.64 -22.04
CA TRP A 36 -30.11 -7.50 -22.53
C TRP A 36 -30.01 -6.23 -23.39
N ASN A 37 -29.25 -5.24 -22.94
CA ASN A 37 -29.15 -3.94 -23.61
C ASN A 37 -28.00 -3.86 -24.62
N SER A 38 -27.97 -2.79 -25.42
CA SER A 38 -26.98 -2.54 -26.46
C SER A 38 -25.54 -2.59 -25.94
N PHE A 39 -25.29 -2.12 -24.71
CA PHE A 39 -23.97 -2.23 -24.11
C PHE A 39 -23.53 -3.69 -24.05
N MET A 40 -24.39 -4.57 -23.57
CA MET A 40 -24.09 -6.00 -23.48
C MET A 40 -23.94 -6.62 -24.87
N GLU A 41 -24.78 -6.27 -25.85
CA GLU A 41 -24.61 -6.72 -27.25
C GLU A 41 -23.23 -6.33 -27.81
N ASN A 42 -22.88 -5.06 -27.68
CA ASN A 42 -21.65 -4.51 -28.24
C ASN A 42 -20.39 -5.09 -27.57
N ARG A 43 -20.43 -5.27 -26.24
CA ARG A 43 -19.26 -5.74 -25.48
C ARG A 43 -19.08 -7.26 -25.49
N SER A 44 -20.17 -8.01 -25.53
CA SER A 44 -20.13 -9.49 -25.58
C SER A 44 -20.06 -10.04 -27.01
N GLY A 45 -20.50 -9.27 -28.02
CA GLY A 45 -20.72 -9.75 -29.37
C GLY A 45 -21.96 -10.65 -29.52
N VAL A 46 -22.78 -10.80 -28.47
CA VAL A 46 -24.00 -11.62 -28.47
C VAL A 46 -25.23 -10.74 -28.67
N PRO A 47 -25.98 -10.89 -29.77
CA PRO A 47 -27.24 -10.18 -29.98
C PRO A 47 -28.28 -10.53 -28.91
N SER A 48 -29.11 -9.56 -28.51
CA SER A 48 -30.16 -9.69 -27.49
C SER A 48 -31.12 -10.85 -27.79
N LYS A 49 -31.48 -11.04 -29.08
CA LYS A 49 -32.33 -12.16 -29.52
C LYS A 49 -31.73 -13.55 -29.24
N GLN A 50 -30.42 -13.66 -29.16
CA GLN A 50 -29.71 -14.90 -28.82
C GLN A 50 -29.47 -15.01 -27.31
N ALA A 51 -29.33 -13.89 -26.61
CA ALA A 51 -29.10 -13.87 -25.17
C ALA A 51 -30.35 -14.17 -24.35
N ILE A 52 -31.53 -13.68 -24.77
CA ILE A 52 -32.79 -13.85 -24.04
C ILE A 52 -33.10 -15.34 -23.81
N ASP A 53 -33.57 -15.66 -22.60
CA ASP A 53 -33.88 -16.98 -22.05
C ASP A 53 -32.71 -17.98 -21.92
N GLN A 54 -31.51 -17.61 -22.41
CA GLN A 54 -30.29 -18.38 -22.17
C GLN A 54 -29.80 -18.24 -20.74
N SER A 55 -29.10 -19.27 -20.25
CA SER A 55 -28.42 -19.17 -18.95
C SER A 55 -27.29 -18.15 -19.03
N PHE A 56 -27.23 -17.23 -18.07
CA PHE A 56 -26.13 -16.27 -17.97
C PHE A 56 -24.75 -16.95 -17.90
N PHE A 57 -24.71 -18.15 -17.33
CA PHE A 57 -23.50 -18.95 -17.18
C PHE A 57 -23.13 -19.80 -18.39
N GLU A 58 -24.03 -19.94 -19.36
CA GLU A 58 -23.71 -20.50 -20.69
C GLU A 58 -23.13 -19.41 -21.58
N LEU A 59 -23.68 -18.19 -21.49
CA LEU A 59 -23.16 -17.00 -22.16
C LEU A 59 -21.77 -16.60 -21.63
N PHE A 60 -21.54 -16.74 -20.31
CA PHE A 60 -20.27 -16.43 -19.66
C PHE A 60 -19.79 -17.57 -18.75
N PRO A 61 -19.14 -18.60 -19.32
CA PRO A 61 -18.65 -19.78 -18.58
C PRO A 61 -17.61 -19.44 -17.50
N GLU A 62 -16.91 -18.31 -17.63
CA GLU A 62 -15.92 -17.83 -16.66
C GLU A 62 -16.53 -17.31 -15.35
N VAL A 63 -17.84 -17.06 -15.33
CA VAL A 63 -18.55 -16.63 -14.13
C VAL A 63 -18.69 -17.81 -13.17
N GLU A 64 -18.12 -17.67 -11.98
CA GLU A 64 -18.19 -18.69 -10.94
C GLU A 64 -19.63 -18.86 -10.43
N ARG A 65 -20.30 -19.92 -10.90
CA ARG A 65 -21.71 -20.23 -10.63
C ARG A 65 -22.06 -20.16 -9.13
N PRO A 66 -21.40 -20.90 -8.21
CA PRO A 66 -21.76 -20.89 -6.79
C PRO A 66 -21.64 -19.52 -6.12
N TRP A 67 -20.68 -18.69 -6.55
CA TRP A 67 -20.48 -17.36 -5.99
C TRP A 67 -21.57 -16.40 -6.43
N PHE A 68 -21.92 -16.42 -7.72
CA PHE A 68 -22.91 -15.50 -8.29
C PHE A 68 -24.32 -15.83 -7.77
N THR A 69 -24.72 -17.11 -7.78
CA THR A 69 -26.03 -17.53 -7.28
C THR A 69 -26.21 -17.21 -5.79
N ARG A 70 -25.15 -17.36 -4.98
CA ARG A 70 -25.16 -16.94 -3.57
C ARG A 70 -25.35 -15.43 -3.40
N LYS A 71 -24.77 -14.60 -4.27
CA LYS A 71 -25.00 -13.15 -4.26
C LYS A 71 -26.45 -12.82 -4.63
N VAL A 72 -26.99 -13.42 -5.69
CA VAL A 72 -28.39 -13.27 -6.09
C VAL A 72 -29.32 -13.68 -4.94
N GLY A 73 -29.11 -14.85 -4.34
CA GLY A 73 -29.89 -15.33 -3.21
C GLY A 73 -29.90 -14.38 -2.01
N ARG A 74 -28.78 -13.71 -1.72
CA ARG A 74 -28.72 -12.67 -0.67
C ARG A 74 -29.52 -11.42 -1.02
N VAL A 75 -29.43 -10.96 -2.28
CA VAL A 75 -30.20 -9.80 -2.76
C VAL A 75 -31.70 -10.08 -2.66
N VAL A 76 -32.13 -11.29 -3.02
CA VAL A 76 -33.52 -11.72 -2.93
C VAL A 76 -33.97 -11.85 -1.48
N ALA A 77 -33.21 -12.54 -0.64
CA ALA A 77 -33.57 -12.78 0.76
C ALA A 77 -33.62 -11.50 1.59
N LEU A 78 -32.70 -10.57 1.37
CA LEU A 78 -32.62 -9.31 2.12
C LEU A 78 -33.40 -8.17 1.46
N GLY A 79 -33.72 -8.29 0.16
CA GLY A 79 -34.35 -7.23 -0.61
C GLY A 79 -33.51 -5.96 -0.73
N THR A 80 -32.18 -6.08 -0.62
CA THR A 80 -31.20 -4.98 -0.69
C THR A 80 -30.16 -5.21 -1.78
N PRO A 81 -29.56 -4.14 -2.36
CA PRO A 81 -28.54 -4.27 -3.39
C PRO A 81 -27.24 -4.94 -2.92
N ALA A 82 -26.57 -5.64 -3.82
CA ALA A 82 -25.22 -6.18 -3.59
C ALA A 82 -24.21 -5.62 -4.60
N PHE A 83 -23.05 -5.20 -4.11
CA PHE A 83 -22.01 -4.55 -4.91
C PHE A 83 -20.75 -5.43 -5.02
N THR A 84 -20.02 -5.29 -6.13
CA THR A 84 -18.66 -5.81 -6.31
C THR A 84 -17.84 -4.72 -6.99
N ILE A 85 -16.64 -4.45 -6.49
CA ILE A 85 -15.75 -3.44 -7.08
C ILE A 85 -14.56 -4.08 -7.78
N TRP A 86 -14.05 -3.43 -8.81
CA TRP A 86 -12.93 -3.92 -9.65
C TRP A 86 -11.68 -4.23 -8.82
N LYS A 87 -11.44 -3.51 -7.73
CA LYS A 87 -10.29 -3.76 -6.82
C LYS A 87 -10.37 -5.11 -6.12
N GLN A 88 -11.57 -5.65 -5.90
CA GLN A 88 -11.78 -6.96 -5.28
C GLN A 88 -11.85 -8.06 -6.33
N ARG A 89 -12.56 -7.79 -7.43
CA ARG A 89 -12.71 -8.69 -8.57
C ARG A 89 -12.63 -7.85 -9.84
N PRO A 90 -11.52 -7.91 -10.62
CA PRO A 90 -11.30 -7.02 -11.75
C PRO A 90 -12.44 -6.99 -12.77
N TYR A 91 -13.08 -8.13 -12.99
CA TYR A 91 -14.27 -8.26 -13.84
C TYR A 91 -15.20 -9.36 -13.33
N LEU A 92 -16.50 -9.21 -13.62
CA LEU A 92 -17.47 -10.29 -13.50
C LEU A 92 -17.46 -11.16 -14.77
N VAL A 93 -17.59 -10.52 -15.92
CA VAL A 93 -17.58 -11.13 -17.26
C VAL A 93 -16.38 -10.60 -18.05
N HIS A 94 -15.76 -11.41 -18.90
CA HIS A 94 -14.57 -10.96 -19.60
C HIS A 94 -14.92 -10.21 -20.89
N PHE A 95 -14.87 -8.88 -20.86
CA PHE A 95 -14.99 -8.06 -22.06
C PHE A 95 -13.62 -7.54 -22.50
N ASN A 96 -13.35 -7.60 -23.80
CA ASN A 96 -12.13 -7.03 -24.36
C ASN A 96 -12.15 -5.51 -24.25
N ASN A 97 -10.98 -4.92 -24.01
CA ASN A 97 -10.82 -3.48 -24.06
C ASN A 97 -10.82 -3.02 -25.54
N TYR A 98 -11.75 -2.16 -25.91
CA TYR A 98 -11.96 -1.74 -27.31
C TYR A 98 -11.43 -0.33 -27.62
N GLN A 99 -10.51 0.22 -26.82
CA GLN A 99 -9.88 1.50 -27.13
C GLN A 99 -8.83 1.34 -28.25
N PRO A 100 -9.06 1.89 -29.47
CA PRO A 100 -8.28 1.52 -30.65
C PRO A 100 -6.88 2.18 -30.76
N ILE A 101 -6.56 3.17 -29.91
CA ILE A 101 -5.31 3.95 -30.04
C ILE A 101 -4.54 4.06 -28.71
N THR A 102 -5.23 4.03 -27.56
CA THR A 102 -4.64 4.29 -26.22
C THR A 102 -4.85 3.17 -25.20
N GLY A 103 -5.51 2.07 -25.58
CA GLY A 103 -5.99 1.04 -24.65
C GLY A 103 -4.88 0.29 -23.92
N GLN A 104 -4.44 0.79 -22.77
CA GLN A 104 -3.55 0.09 -21.86
C GLN A 104 -4.35 -0.85 -20.94
N GLY A 105 -4.96 -1.90 -21.47
CA GLY A 105 -5.62 -2.90 -20.64
C GLY A 105 -6.06 -4.11 -21.44
N GLU A 106 -5.78 -5.31 -20.94
CA GLU A 106 -6.16 -6.58 -21.61
C GLU A 106 -7.68 -6.79 -21.64
N PHE A 107 -8.40 -6.27 -20.65
CA PHE A 107 -9.84 -6.44 -20.49
C PHE A 107 -10.48 -5.21 -19.83
N MET A 108 -11.81 -5.16 -19.89
CA MET A 108 -12.63 -4.12 -19.28
C MET A 108 -12.74 -4.33 -17.77
N TYR A 109 -12.28 -3.37 -16.96
CA TYR A 109 -12.46 -3.42 -15.50
C TYR A 109 -13.90 -3.08 -15.12
N GLN A 110 -14.46 -3.79 -14.13
CA GLN A 110 -15.88 -3.72 -13.83
C GLN A 110 -16.18 -3.46 -12.36
N ASN A 111 -17.10 -2.52 -12.12
CA ASN A 111 -17.95 -2.58 -10.94
C ASN A 111 -19.29 -3.20 -11.32
N THR A 112 -19.86 -4.00 -10.41
CA THR A 112 -21.17 -4.59 -10.62
C THR A 112 -22.11 -4.33 -9.46
N THR A 113 -23.37 -4.03 -9.77
CA THR A 113 -24.45 -3.92 -8.79
C THR A 113 -25.56 -4.89 -9.15
N LEU A 114 -25.98 -5.72 -8.19
CA LEU A 114 -27.19 -6.53 -8.28
C LEU A 114 -28.31 -5.86 -7.49
N LEU A 115 -29.41 -5.56 -8.15
CA LEU A 115 -30.58 -4.86 -7.61
C LEU A 115 -31.78 -5.81 -7.59
N PRO A 116 -32.56 -5.88 -6.50
CA PRO A 116 -33.81 -6.64 -6.50
C PRO A 116 -34.89 -5.89 -7.29
N LEU A 117 -35.64 -6.59 -8.15
CA LEU A 117 -36.81 -6.04 -8.83
C LEU A 117 -38.08 -6.57 -8.18
N ARG A 118 -38.83 -5.68 -7.53
CA ARG A 118 -40.08 -6.01 -6.83
C ARG A 118 -41.27 -5.97 -7.78
N SER A 119 -42.08 -7.01 -7.75
CA SER A 119 -43.39 -7.02 -8.37
C SER A 119 -44.40 -6.20 -7.54
N SER A 120 -45.61 -6.01 -8.07
CA SER A 120 -46.72 -5.30 -7.40
C SER A 120 -47.12 -5.93 -6.06
N ASN A 121 -46.85 -7.21 -5.85
CA ASN A 121 -47.07 -7.95 -4.60
C ASN A 121 -45.85 -7.92 -3.65
N SER A 122 -44.84 -7.09 -3.92
CA SER A 122 -43.57 -6.97 -3.15
C SER A 122 -42.63 -8.18 -3.20
N GLU A 123 -42.97 -9.24 -3.94
CA GLU A 123 -42.08 -10.38 -4.19
C GLU A 123 -40.99 -10.01 -5.19
N ILE A 124 -39.85 -10.68 -5.07
CA ILE A 124 -38.69 -10.51 -5.95
C ILE A 124 -38.54 -11.77 -6.80
N HIS A 125 -38.97 -11.68 -8.05
CA HIS A 125 -38.83 -12.76 -9.05
C HIS A 125 -37.66 -12.53 -10.02
N HIS A 126 -37.10 -11.32 -10.01
CA HIS A 126 -36.03 -10.92 -10.90
C HIS A 126 -34.99 -10.07 -10.17
N VAL A 127 -33.77 -10.09 -10.69
CA VAL A 127 -32.71 -9.18 -10.29
C VAL A 127 -32.17 -8.43 -11.51
N CYS A 128 -31.82 -7.17 -11.32
CA CYS A 128 -31.12 -6.37 -12.32
C CYS A 128 -29.63 -6.35 -11.98
N LEU A 129 -28.80 -6.87 -12.88
CA LEU A 129 -27.36 -6.74 -12.87
C LEU A 129 -26.97 -5.52 -13.70
N VAL A 130 -26.26 -4.61 -13.05
CA VAL A 130 -25.66 -3.42 -13.67
C VAL A 130 -24.15 -3.60 -13.70
N ILE A 131 -23.53 -3.48 -14.87
CA ILE A 131 -22.07 -3.61 -15.09
C ILE A 131 -21.53 -2.27 -15.57
N TYR A 132 -20.70 -1.64 -14.75
CA TYR A 132 -20.03 -0.38 -15.06
C TYR A 132 -18.63 -0.63 -15.62
N ASP A 133 -18.32 -0.05 -16.78
CA ASP A 133 -16.96 0.03 -17.30
C ASP A 133 -16.17 1.05 -16.47
N LEU A 134 -15.12 0.58 -15.78
CA LEU A 134 -14.19 1.40 -15.01
C LEU A 134 -12.74 1.25 -15.49
N THR A 135 -12.56 0.87 -16.75
CA THR A 135 -11.25 0.60 -17.33
C THR A 135 -10.33 1.81 -17.22
N ASP A 136 -10.78 3.01 -17.61
CA ASP A 136 -9.97 4.23 -17.52
C ASP A 136 -9.57 4.57 -16.08
N VAL A 137 -10.49 4.41 -15.14
CA VAL A 137 -10.23 4.68 -13.72
C VAL A 137 -9.20 3.68 -13.17
N ALA A 138 -9.34 2.41 -13.50
CA ALA A 138 -8.44 1.36 -13.05
C ALA A 138 -7.03 1.54 -13.63
N ILE A 139 -6.92 1.76 -14.94
CA ILE A 139 -5.64 1.99 -15.64
C ILE A 139 -4.90 3.17 -15.01
N ASN A 140 -5.57 4.32 -14.88
CA ASN A 140 -4.96 5.52 -14.31
C ASN A 140 -4.53 5.31 -12.86
N SER A 141 -5.35 4.63 -12.05
CA SER A 141 -5.00 4.31 -10.65
C SER A 141 -3.78 3.41 -10.57
N LEU A 142 -3.67 2.40 -11.43
CA LEU A 142 -2.55 1.46 -11.46
C LEU A 142 -1.27 2.14 -11.96
N ALA A 143 -1.37 2.97 -13.01
CA ALA A 143 -0.25 3.74 -13.53
C ALA A 143 0.30 4.71 -12.49
N LEU A 144 -0.58 5.43 -11.78
CA LEU A 144 -0.19 6.35 -10.70
C LEU A 144 0.50 5.61 -9.55
N GLN A 145 -0.04 4.45 -9.14
CA GLN A 145 0.58 3.63 -8.09
C GLN A 145 1.99 3.18 -8.50
N LYS A 146 2.17 2.72 -9.74
CA LYS A 146 3.46 2.31 -10.28
C LYS A 146 4.46 3.48 -10.33
N ALA A 147 4.04 4.65 -10.80
CA ALA A 147 4.86 5.85 -10.81
C ALA A 147 5.28 6.27 -9.39
N ASN A 148 4.37 6.22 -8.41
CA ASN A 148 4.68 6.52 -7.01
C ASN A 148 5.70 5.53 -6.43
N GLN A 149 5.57 4.24 -6.71
CA GLN A 149 6.55 3.24 -6.29
C GLN A 149 7.93 3.50 -6.92
N GLN A 150 7.97 3.90 -8.20
CA GLN A 150 9.21 4.28 -8.86
C GLN A 150 9.84 5.54 -8.26
N LEU A 151 9.04 6.55 -7.94
CA LEU A 151 9.50 7.76 -7.25
C LEU A 151 10.03 7.45 -5.85
N GLN A 152 9.36 6.57 -5.09
CA GLN A 152 9.85 6.08 -3.81
C GLN A 152 11.18 5.35 -3.95
N HIS A 153 11.38 4.61 -5.03
CA HIS A 153 12.65 3.94 -5.33
C HIS A 153 13.76 4.93 -5.75
N LEU A 154 13.40 6.02 -6.44
CA LEU A 154 14.33 7.07 -6.86
C LEU A 154 14.69 8.03 -5.71
N SER A 155 13.80 8.21 -4.74
CA SER A 155 14.11 8.96 -3.53
C SER A 155 15.09 8.15 -2.69
N ARG A 156 16.33 8.63 -2.58
CA ARG A 156 17.39 7.98 -1.79
C ARG A 156 17.43 8.50 -0.35
N THR A 157 16.83 9.66 -0.10
CA THR A 157 16.91 10.38 1.16
C THR A 157 15.58 10.39 1.91
N ASP A 158 15.66 10.47 3.23
CA ASP A 158 14.52 10.74 4.12
C ASP A 158 14.26 12.24 4.16
N HIS A 159 13.01 12.64 3.93
CA HIS A 159 12.66 14.05 3.76
C HIS A 159 12.86 14.89 5.04
N LEU A 160 12.78 14.26 6.22
CA LEU A 160 12.86 14.95 7.51
C LEU A 160 14.31 15.21 7.90
N THR A 161 15.15 14.19 7.72
CA THR A 161 16.54 14.14 8.21
C THR A 161 17.58 14.42 7.13
N GLN A 162 17.21 14.34 5.85
CA GLN A 162 18.12 14.41 4.69
C GLN A 162 19.21 13.32 4.64
N LEU A 163 19.24 12.42 5.63
CA LEU A 163 20.01 11.18 5.59
C LEU A 163 19.42 10.22 4.56
N TYR A 164 20.12 9.12 4.27
CA TYR A 164 19.53 8.08 3.43
C TYR A 164 18.29 7.47 4.08
N ASN A 165 17.27 7.19 3.29
CA ASN A 165 16.14 6.42 3.79
C ASN A 165 16.55 4.95 3.95
N ARG A 166 15.75 4.19 4.72
CA ARG A 166 15.99 2.77 4.99
C ARG A 166 16.31 1.96 3.73
N GLY A 167 15.50 2.11 2.68
CA GLY A 167 15.67 1.33 1.45
C GLY A 167 17.02 1.57 0.79
N HIS A 168 17.43 2.84 0.67
CA HIS A 168 18.71 3.16 0.08
C HIS A 168 19.89 2.82 1.00
N TRP A 169 19.74 3.00 2.30
CA TRP A 169 20.76 2.64 3.29
C TRP A 169 21.03 1.12 3.30
N GLU A 170 19.98 0.28 3.28
CA GLU A 170 20.13 -1.19 3.21
C GLU A 170 20.81 -1.63 1.90
N GLN A 171 20.53 -0.97 0.77
CA GLN A 171 21.24 -1.21 -0.49
C GLN A 171 22.75 -0.94 -0.36
N ARG A 172 23.13 0.15 0.33
CA ARG A 172 24.54 0.46 0.59
C ARG A 172 25.19 -0.57 1.51
N LEU A 173 24.49 -1.03 2.55
CA LEU A 173 24.95 -2.13 3.41
C LEU A 173 25.19 -3.41 2.59
N GLN A 174 24.23 -3.80 1.75
CA GLN A 174 24.37 -4.98 0.89
C GLN A 174 25.58 -4.85 -0.05
N PHE A 175 25.78 -3.66 -0.63
CA PHE A 175 26.91 -3.37 -1.49
C PHE A 175 28.24 -3.48 -0.73
N GLU A 176 28.41 -2.81 0.41
CA GLU A 176 29.66 -2.87 1.18
C GLU A 176 29.91 -4.28 1.74
N TYR A 177 28.89 -5.01 2.18
CA TYR A 177 29.01 -6.40 2.62
C TYR A 177 29.53 -7.33 1.50
N SER A 178 29.15 -7.09 0.24
CA SER A 178 29.62 -7.86 -0.91
C SER A 178 31.10 -7.61 -1.25
N ARG A 179 31.67 -6.49 -0.79
CA ARG A 179 33.08 -6.17 -0.99
C ARG A 179 33.91 -6.94 0.04
N HIS A 180 34.31 -8.15 -0.33
CA HIS A 180 35.11 -9.03 0.52
C HIS A 180 36.40 -8.35 1.03
N GLY A 181 36.76 -8.58 2.29
CA GLY A 181 38.10 -8.33 2.83
C GLY A 181 38.33 -7.03 3.60
N SER A 182 37.28 -6.30 3.98
CA SER A 182 37.38 -5.06 4.78
C SER A 182 36.56 -5.13 6.06
N SER A 183 37.07 -4.55 7.16
CA SER A 183 36.34 -4.43 8.42
C SER A 183 35.12 -3.52 8.23
N ILE A 184 33.93 -4.01 8.57
CA ILE A 184 32.69 -3.24 8.50
C ILE A 184 32.13 -3.19 9.92
N ALA A 185 31.85 -1.99 10.41
CA ALA A 185 31.08 -1.80 11.63
C ALA A 185 29.72 -1.20 11.31
N LEU A 186 28.71 -1.60 12.08
CA LEU A 186 27.36 -1.07 12.02
C LEU A 186 26.99 -0.53 13.39
N LEU A 187 26.51 0.71 13.41
CA LEU A 187 25.87 1.31 14.57
C LEU A 187 24.37 1.35 14.31
N MET A 188 23.59 0.87 15.27
CA MET A 188 22.16 1.15 15.36
C MET A 188 21.94 2.07 16.55
N LEU A 189 21.14 3.12 16.39
CA LEU A 189 20.86 4.06 17.47
C LEU A 189 19.38 4.42 17.53
N ASP A 190 18.93 4.79 18.73
CA ASP A 190 17.55 5.15 19.02
C ASP A 190 17.52 6.33 20.01
N ILE A 191 16.55 7.23 19.83
CA ILE A 191 16.34 8.36 20.72
C ILE A 191 15.62 7.88 21.99
N ASP A 192 16.32 8.01 23.12
CA ASP A 192 15.82 7.54 24.39
C ASP A 192 14.55 8.30 24.80
N HIS A 193 13.54 7.55 25.24
CA HIS A 193 12.26 8.09 25.69
C HIS A 193 11.51 8.94 24.63
N PHE A 194 11.77 8.73 23.33
CA PHE A 194 11.18 9.52 22.25
C PHE A 194 9.65 9.63 22.31
N LYS A 195 8.95 8.54 22.63
CA LYS A 195 7.49 8.58 22.84
C LYS A 195 7.08 9.59 23.92
N SER A 196 7.81 9.66 25.04
CA SER A 196 7.53 10.64 26.10
C SER A 196 7.76 12.08 25.65
N ILE A 197 8.72 12.32 24.75
CA ILE A 197 8.96 13.64 24.17
C ILE A 197 7.74 14.04 23.31
N ASN A 198 7.27 13.14 22.44
CA ASN A 198 6.07 13.37 21.63
C ASN A 198 4.82 13.58 22.48
N ASP A 199 4.59 12.73 23.49
CA ASP A 199 3.41 12.80 24.34
C ASP A 199 3.38 14.11 25.15
N ARG A 200 4.55 14.65 25.54
CA ARG A 200 4.65 15.88 26.35
C ARG A 200 4.70 17.17 25.53
N HIS A 201 5.40 17.17 24.40
CA HIS A 201 5.71 18.38 23.63
C HIS A 201 5.09 18.39 22.21
N GLY A 202 4.41 17.31 21.82
CA GLY A 202 3.78 17.14 20.52
C GLY A 202 4.73 16.60 19.44
N HIS A 203 4.15 16.07 18.36
CA HIS A 203 4.92 15.45 17.27
C HIS A 203 5.89 16.40 16.57
N GLN A 204 5.55 17.70 16.47
CA GLN A 204 6.46 18.70 15.88
C GLN A 204 7.74 18.89 16.69
N ALA A 205 7.68 18.72 18.01
CA ALA A 205 8.85 18.74 18.88
C ALA A 205 9.70 17.49 18.67
N GLY A 206 9.07 16.31 18.55
CA GLY A 206 9.77 15.07 18.20
C GLY A 206 10.48 15.15 16.85
N ASP A 207 9.83 15.73 15.84
CA ASP A 207 10.44 15.98 14.53
C ASP A 207 11.66 16.90 14.64
N ALA A 208 11.62 17.92 15.51
CA ALA A 208 12.76 18.80 15.76
C ALA A 208 13.93 18.05 16.43
N VAL A 209 13.64 17.14 17.38
CA VAL A 209 14.65 16.28 17.99
C VAL A 209 15.28 15.32 16.96
N ILE A 210 14.46 14.69 16.11
CA ILE A 210 14.93 13.81 15.03
C ILE A 210 15.86 14.57 14.07
N LYS A 211 15.46 15.79 13.66
CA LYS A 211 16.31 16.66 12.83
C LYS A 211 17.63 16.95 13.52
N ARG A 212 17.60 17.31 14.80
CA ARG A 212 18.82 17.64 15.54
C ARG A 212 19.78 16.46 15.62
N VAL A 213 19.27 15.25 15.88
CA VAL A 213 20.08 14.03 15.85
C VAL A 213 20.70 13.81 14.47
N SER A 214 19.93 14.00 13.39
CA SER A 214 20.46 13.83 12.03
C SER A 214 21.58 14.82 11.68
N GLU A 215 21.48 16.07 12.14
CA GLU A 215 22.54 17.08 11.98
C GLU A 215 23.81 16.66 12.74
N LEU A 216 23.67 16.18 13.97
CA LEU A 216 24.78 15.70 14.78
C LEU A 216 25.44 14.47 14.17
N ILE A 217 24.66 13.54 13.61
CA ILE A 217 25.19 12.42 12.84
C ILE A 217 26.03 12.94 11.67
N HIS A 218 25.49 13.85 10.85
CA HIS A 218 26.20 14.44 9.72
C HIS A 218 27.52 15.12 10.09
N GLN A 219 27.60 15.74 11.26
CA GLN A 219 28.82 16.40 11.75
C GLN A 219 29.92 15.42 12.20
N HIS A 220 29.54 14.19 12.57
CA HIS A 220 30.46 13.21 13.14
C HIS A 220 30.91 12.14 12.15
N VAL A 221 30.07 11.83 11.15
CA VAL A 221 30.37 10.83 10.13
C VAL A 221 31.31 11.38 9.06
N ARG A 222 32.11 10.51 8.46
CA ARG A 222 33.00 10.82 7.32
C ARG A 222 32.25 10.67 6.00
N ASP A 223 32.82 11.19 4.92
CA ASP A 223 32.27 11.02 3.56
C ASP A 223 32.15 9.53 3.14
N SER A 224 33.00 8.66 3.70
CA SER A 224 32.96 7.21 3.46
C SER A 224 31.83 6.50 4.20
N ASP A 225 31.31 7.10 5.27
CA ASP A 225 30.34 6.49 6.15
C ASP A 225 28.94 6.66 5.56
N VAL A 226 28.06 5.70 5.81
CA VAL A 226 26.69 5.71 5.26
C VAL A 226 25.71 5.79 6.41
N ALA A 227 25.19 6.99 6.65
CA ALA A 227 24.15 7.25 7.64
C ALA A 227 22.76 7.25 7.00
N GLY A 228 21.79 6.63 7.69
CA GLY A 228 20.41 6.56 7.25
C GLY A 228 19.42 6.54 8.40
N ARG A 229 18.19 6.99 8.13
CA ARG A 229 17.06 6.82 9.05
C ARG A 229 16.42 5.46 8.80
N TYR A 230 16.49 4.58 9.80
CA TYR A 230 16.05 3.19 9.67
C TYR A 230 14.52 3.09 9.86
N GLY A 231 13.94 3.86 10.76
CA GLY A 231 12.49 3.98 10.93
C GLY A 231 12.13 4.73 12.22
N GLY A 232 11.05 5.50 12.23
CA GLY A 232 10.64 6.25 13.43
C GLY A 232 11.77 7.14 13.96
N GLU A 233 12.20 6.88 15.19
CA GLU A 233 13.32 7.51 15.92
C GLU A 233 14.67 6.78 15.79
N GLU A 234 14.72 5.71 14.97
CA GLU A 234 15.89 4.85 14.81
C GLU A 234 16.74 5.27 13.61
N PHE A 235 18.06 5.26 13.80
CA PHE A 235 19.05 5.55 12.77
C PHE A 235 20.09 4.43 12.70
N ALA A 236 20.68 4.29 11.52
CA ALA A 236 21.73 3.33 11.26
C ALA A 236 22.93 4.02 10.60
N ILE A 237 24.14 3.69 11.06
CA ILE A 237 25.38 4.22 10.50
C ILE A 237 26.29 3.06 10.16
N LEU A 238 26.56 2.89 8.87
CA LEU A 238 27.51 1.92 8.35
C LEU A 238 28.89 2.58 8.25
N LEU A 239 29.89 1.91 8.80
CA LEU A 239 31.28 2.38 8.85
C LEU A 239 32.18 1.40 8.09
N PRO A 240 32.40 1.62 6.78
CA PRO A 240 33.37 0.86 6.01
C PRO A 240 34.78 1.05 6.58
N HIS A 241 35.62 0.02 6.45
CA HIS A 241 37.03 0.04 6.88
C HIS A 241 37.24 0.47 8.34
N THR A 242 36.28 0.15 9.21
CA THR A 242 36.29 0.54 10.62
C THR A 242 36.19 -0.68 11.51
N ASP A 243 37.05 -0.75 12.52
CA ASP A 243 37.05 -1.80 13.53
C ASP A 243 36.18 -1.42 14.73
N LEU A 244 36.08 -2.32 15.71
CA LEU A 244 35.26 -2.11 16.90
C LEU A 244 35.72 -0.89 17.71
N ALA A 245 37.03 -0.65 17.79
CA ALA A 245 37.58 0.47 18.54
C ALA A 245 37.17 1.81 17.91
N GLY A 246 37.35 1.96 16.60
CA GLY A 246 36.95 3.14 15.85
C GLY A 246 35.43 3.36 15.89
N ALA A 247 34.65 2.29 15.74
CA ALA A 247 33.19 2.35 15.85
C ALA A 247 32.74 2.83 17.23
N ARG A 248 33.37 2.34 18.31
CA ARG A 248 33.08 2.77 19.68
C ARG A 248 33.44 4.23 19.92
N THR A 249 34.57 4.69 19.39
CA THR A 249 34.96 6.10 19.48
C THR A 249 33.93 7.02 18.82
N LEU A 250 33.45 6.67 17.62
CA LEU A 250 32.40 7.45 16.96
C LEU A 250 31.09 7.43 17.75
N ALA A 251 30.65 6.24 18.17
CA ALA A 251 29.41 6.07 18.92
C ALA A 251 29.39 6.87 20.22
N GLU A 252 30.48 6.84 21.00
CA GLU A 252 30.57 7.60 22.25
C GLU A 252 30.62 9.11 22.03
N ARG A 253 31.35 9.56 21.00
CA ARG A 253 31.36 10.99 20.63
C ARG A 253 29.98 11.47 20.25
N LEU A 254 29.26 10.70 19.43
CA LEU A 254 27.90 11.04 19.02
C LEU A 254 26.95 11.04 20.23
N ARG A 255 27.06 10.04 21.12
CA ARG A 255 26.28 9.95 22.36
C ARG A 255 26.48 11.18 23.26
N GLN A 256 27.73 11.52 23.57
CA GLN A 256 28.08 12.70 24.37
C GLN A 256 27.59 13.99 23.70
N SER A 257 27.81 14.12 22.40
CA SER A 257 27.36 15.29 21.65
C SER A 257 25.85 15.43 21.62
N VAL A 258 25.07 14.35 21.73
CA VAL A 258 23.61 14.43 21.86
C VAL A 258 23.21 14.79 23.29
N GLU A 259 23.83 14.17 24.29
CA GLU A 259 23.57 14.41 25.72
C GLU A 259 23.81 15.88 26.12
N GLU A 260 24.80 16.54 25.50
CA GLU A 260 25.13 17.95 25.74
C GLU A 260 24.23 18.95 25.00
N GLN A 261 23.28 18.47 24.18
CA GLN A 261 22.44 19.32 23.34
C GLN A 261 21.02 19.43 23.85
N GLU A 262 20.41 20.58 23.58
CA GLU A 262 19.01 20.83 23.82
C GLU A 262 18.36 21.33 22.53
N VAL A 263 17.10 20.95 22.31
CA VAL A 263 16.27 21.50 21.23
C VAL A 263 15.29 22.49 21.83
N ILE A 264 15.34 23.74 21.38
CA ILE A 264 14.35 24.75 21.75
C ILE A 264 13.13 24.62 20.83
N HIS A 265 11.98 24.26 21.38
CA HIS A 265 10.71 24.18 20.66
C HIS A 265 9.62 24.92 21.44
N ASN A 266 8.95 25.90 20.80
CA ASN A 266 7.94 26.75 21.43
C ASN A 266 8.41 27.40 22.76
N GLY A 267 9.68 27.80 22.81
CA GLY A 267 10.28 28.43 24.00
C GLY A 267 10.62 27.47 25.14
N GLN A 268 10.44 26.15 24.97
CA GLN A 268 10.87 25.14 25.93
C GLN A 268 12.14 24.44 25.44
N ALA A 269 13.10 24.28 26.35
CA ALA A 269 14.28 23.45 26.11
C ALA A 269 13.95 21.97 26.35
N ILE A 270 14.27 21.14 25.36
CA ILE A 270 14.07 19.69 25.39
C ILE A 270 15.44 19.04 25.40
N ALA A 271 15.84 18.49 26.55
CA ALA A 271 17.01 17.63 26.68
C ALA A 271 16.62 16.19 26.32
N PHE A 272 17.52 15.48 25.64
CA PHE A 272 17.30 14.10 25.20
C PHE A 272 18.64 13.38 25.12
N THR A 273 18.58 12.04 25.08
CA THR A 273 19.76 11.18 24.99
C THR A 273 19.54 10.12 23.93
N ILE A 274 20.59 9.42 23.53
CA ILE A 274 20.51 8.31 22.59
C ILE A 274 21.19 7.08 23.17
N SER A 275 20.63 5.91 22.85
CA SER A 275 21.26 4.62 23.07
C SER A 275 21.79 4.10 21.74
N LEU A 276 22.97 3.46 21.76
CA LEU A 276 23.60 2.89 20.57
C LEU A 276 23.99 1.43 20.79
N GLY A 277 23.86 0.64 19.73
CA GLY A 277 24.37 -0.72 19.61
C GLY A 277 25.37 -0.81 18.48
N ILE A 278 26.49 -1.49 18.71
CA ILE A 278 27.54 -1.70 17.70
C ILE A 278 27.64 -3.18 17.38
N ALA A 279 27.71 -3.50 16.09
CA ALA A 279 28.19 -4.80 15.61
C ALA A 279 29.32 -4.63 14.61
N CYS A 280 30.27 -5.55 14.61
CA CYS A 280 31.36 -5.59 13.65
C CYS A 280 31.32 -6.91 12.88
N LEU A 281 31.65 -6.85 11.60
CA LEU A 281 31.85 -8.02 10.76
C LEU A 281 33.32 -8.46 10.86
N ASP A 282 33.65 -9.14 11.95
CA ASP A 282 34.97 -9.71 12.23
C ASP A 282 35.07 -11.21 11.85
N ARG A 283 33.93 -11.80 11.49
CA ARG A 283 33.78 -13.22 11.13
C ARG A 283 32.78 -13.40 10.00
N PRO A 284 32.77 -14.58 9.33
CA PRO A 284 31.79 -14.88 8.29
C PRO A 284 30.37 -14.80 8.85
N ALA A 285 29.57 -13.89 8.31
CA ALA A 285 28.11 -13.87 8.52
C ALA A 285 27.42 -14.66 7.40
N ARG A 286 26.20 -15.14 7.65
CA ARG A 286 25.38 -15.82 6.62
C ARG A 286 24.99 -14.86 5.50
N ASP A 287 24.60 -13.65 5.88
CA ASP A 287 24.27 -12.55 4.98
C ASP A 287 24.45 -11.19 5.71
N HIS A 288 24.20 -10.09 5.00
CA HIS A 288 24.32 -8.73 5.54
C HIS A 288 23.32 -8.43 6.67
N ARG A 289 22.19 -9.16 6.76
CA ARG A 289 21.14 -8.91 7.75
C ARG A 289 21.58 -9.33 9.15
N CYS A 290 22.46 -10.32 9.26
CA CYS A 290 23.08 -10.68 10.53
C CYS A 290 23.72 -9.46 11.22
N LEU A 291 24.34 -8.54 10.47
CA LEU A 291 24.97 -7.36 11.05
C LEU A 291 23.93 -6.42 11.68
N ILE A 292 22.77 -6.26 11.02
CA ILE A 292 21.62 -5.49 11.56
C ILE A 292 21.11 -6.14 12.84
N GLU A 293 20.88 -7.45 12.83
CA GLU A 293 20.39 -8.20 13.99
C GLU A 293 21.34 -8.09 15.20
N TRP A 294 22.65 -8.18 14.96
CA TRP A 294 23.66 -8.03 16.01
C TRP A 294 23.70 -6.61 16.58
N ALA A 295 23.65 -5.59 15.73
CA ALA A 295 23.66 -4.20 16.16
C ALA A 295 22.37 -3.86 16.95
N ASP A 296 21.23 -4.40 16.53
CA ASP A 296 19.95 -4.25 17.24
C ASP A 296 19.97 -4.94 18.62
N GLN A 297 20.53 -6.15 18.72
CA GLN A 297 20.70 -6.83 20.01
C GLN A 297 21.59 -6.02 20.96
N ALA A 298 22.65 -5.41 20.46
CA ALA A 298 23.50 -4.51 21.24
C ALA A 298 22.73 -3.24 21.67
N LEU A 299 21.94 -2.64 20.77
CA LEU A 299 21.11 -1.47 21.08
C LEU A 299 20.08 -1.79 22.17
N TYR A 300 19.46 -2.96 22.08
CA TYR A 300 18.55 -3.46 23.11
C TYR A 300 19.25 -3.62 24.47
N ALA A 301 20.49 -4.10 24.49
CA ALA A 301 21.30 -4.15 25.70
C ALA A 301 21.54 -2.75 26.29
N SER A 302 21.84 -1.74 25.46
CA SER A 302 21.96 -0.34 25.89
C SER A 302 20.67 0.17 26.53
N LYS A 303 19.52 -0.07 25.88
CA LYS A 303 18.20 0.33 26.40
C LYS A 303 17.87 -0.33 27.74
N ARG A 304 18.21 -1.62 27.91
CA ARG A 304 17.96 -2.36 29.16
C ARG A 304 18.90 -2.00 30.29
N ALA A 305 20.15 -1.66 29.98
CA ALA A 305 21.15 -1.38 31.00
C ALA A 305 21.04 0.03 31.61
N GLY A 306 20.07 0.84 31.16
CA GLY A 306 19.80 2.17 31.71
C GLY A 306 19.85 3.30 30.69
N ARG A 307 19.89 2.99 29.38
CA ARG A 307 19.91 3.96 28.28
C ARG A 307 21.15 4.87 28.29
N ASN A 308 21.18 5.87 27.39
CA ASN A 308 22.25 6.84 27.23
C ASN A 308 23.65 6.19 27.28
N ARG A 309 23.85 5.18 26.43
CA ARG A 309 25.08 4.40 26.40
C ARG A 309 25.31 3.69 25.09
N VAL A 310 26.53 3.25 24.90
CA VAL A 310 26.96 2.38 23.81
C VAL A 310 27.14 0.96 24.35
N SER A 311 26.58 -0.02 23.66
CA SER A 311 26.87 -1.44 23.89
C SER A 311 27.37 -2.08 22.61
N THR A 312 28.19 -3.11 22.75
CA THR A 312 28.77 -3.85 21.64
C THR A 312 28.19 -5.25 21.63
N TYR A 313 27.86 -5.77 20.46
CA TYR A 313 27.46 -7.16 20.31
C TYR A 313 28.64 -8.07 20.67
N ALA A 314 28.41 -8.97 21.62
CA ALA A 314 29.29 -10.07 21.95
C ALA A 314 28.54 -11.38 21.68
N PRO A 315 29.09 -12.30 20.87
CA PRO A 315 28.48 -13.61 20.60
C PRO A 315 28.19 -14.48 21.82
#